data_AF-A0A7K6I0F4-F1
#
_entry.id   AF-A0A7K6I0F4-F1
#
_cell.length_a   1.000
_cell.length_b   1.000
_cell.length_c   1.000
_cell.angle_alpha   90.00
_cell.angle_beta   90.00
_cell.angle_gamma   90.00
#
_symmetry.space_group_name_H-M   'P 1'
#
loop_
_entity.id
_entity.type
_entity.pdbx_description
1 polymer ?
#
loop_
_entity_poly.entity_id
_entity_poly.type
_entity_poly.pdbx_seq_one_letter_code
_entity_poly.pdbx_strand_id
1 'polypeptide(L)'
;FFQKTLTAVKNWFTLFGWPRGQNPISVPHSLRCDVCIVQLTVPQEKVFKRNLGRDKGFYEMLLHLNGEPIPGISASLSLPLDPVERMFQLHWQHSELLSFLKSQGAYLSHVMPEFLLAPEDYKIWAEVHTGMRVGSMRSSGKLSSGHFFVLEDRVFETMSKRAWTDVLLQMYKVFVLPRVSFHIVPDPSSLESLQNMPGIKSEPLSSNIYSRYERTILIWLNKNYEKNRKIVWKDGPKGGIPPMRWIVNFDQDLLDGLVLAAQVAAYCPYLIPTHFINMYTNPRTHEQFLHNCLILVKALRAVSLNMGIKV
;
A
#
# COMPACT_ATOMS: atom_id res chain seq x y z
N PHE A 1 12.49 4.32 -8.38
CA PHE A 1 11.30 4.69 -7.58
C PHE A 1 10.26 3.56 -7.56
N PHE A 2 9.57 3.26 -8.67
CA PHE A 2 8.49 2.26 -8.75
C PHE A 2 8.74 0.92 -8.02
N GLN A 3 9.90 0.27 -8.22
CA GLN A 3 10.20 -1.02 -7.58
C GLN A 3 10.28 -0.93 -6.05
N LYS A 4 10.76 0.19 -5.50
CA LYS A 4 10.78 0.44 -4.06
C LYS A 4 9.34 0.59 -3.52
N THR A 5 8.51 1.38 -4.22
CA THR A 5 7.09 1.55 -3.90
C THR A 5 6.34 0.22 -3.93
N LEU A 6 6.51 -0.56 -5.01
CA LEU A 6 5.92 -1.89 -5.16
C LEU A 6 6.32 -2.82 -4.01
N THR A 7 7.59 -2.81 -3.62
CA THR A 7 8.09 -3.63 -2.51
C THR A 7 7.45 -3.20 -1.18
N ALA A 8 7.35 -1.90 -0.92
CA ALA A 8 6.72 -1.36 0.29
C ALA A 8 5.23 -1.72 0.36
N VAL A 9 4.49 -1.51 -0.73
CA VAL A 9 3.07 -1.87 -0.86
C VAL A 9 2.87 -3.37 -0.64
N LYS A 10 3.64 -4.21 -1.35
CA LYS A 10 3.58 -5.66 -1.20
C LYS A 10 3.82 -6.08 0.25
N ASN A 11 4.84 -5.54 0.91
CA ASN A 11 5.17 -5.87 2.29
C ASN A 11 4.05 -5.46 3.24
N TRP A 12 3.51 -4.24 3.09
CA TRP A 12 2.46 -3.75 3.96
C TRP A 12 1.19 -4.61 3.87
N PHE A 13 0.69 -4.86 2.66
CA PHE A 13 -0.51 -5.68 2.46
C PHE A 13 -0.29 -7.15 2.82
N THR A 14 0.93 -7.67 2.64
CA THR A 14 1.28 -9.01 3.12
C THR A 14 1.14 -9.11 4.63
N LEU A 15 1.53 -8.07 5.38
CA LEU A 15 1.53 -8.09 6.84
C LEU A 15 0.17 -7.75 7.44
N PHE A 16 -0.58 -6.83 6.83
CA PHE A 16 -1.72 -6.16 7.45
C PHE A 16 -3.00 -6.20 6.60
N GLY A 17 -2.98 -6.81 5.43
CA GLY A 17 -4.14 -6.87 4.55
C GLY A 17 -5.26 -7.81 5.02
N TRP A 18 -4.96 -8.79 5.87
CA TRP A 18 -5.91 -9.84 6.28
C TRP A 18 -6.05 -9.96 7.80
N PRO A 19 -7.23 -10.35 8.30
CA PRO A 19 -7.51 -10.44 9.73
C PRO A 19 -6.76 -11.60 10.42
N ARG A 20 -6.38 -12.64 9.68
CA ARG A 20 -5.72 -13.85 10.22
C ARG A 20 -4.19 -13.77 10.20
N GLY A 21 -3.65 -12.55 10.11
CA GLY A 21 -2.21 -12.29 10.06
C GLY A 21 -1.64 -12.30 8.63
N GLN A 22 -0.37 -12.67 8.50
CA GLN A 22 0.38 -12.47 7.27
C GLN A 22 -0.14 -13.34 6.11
N ASN A 23 -0.38 -12.71 4.96
CA ASN A 23 -0.76 -13.39 3.72
C ASN A 23 0.12 -12.89 2.54
N PRO A 24 1.19 -13.61 2.18
CA PRO A 24 2.10 -13.18 1.13
C PRO A 24 1.42 -12.98 -0.23
N ILE A 25 1.54 -11.77 -0.78
CA ILE A 25 0.99 -11.42 -2.09
C ILE A 25 2.06 -11.31 -3.19
N SER A 26 1.63 -11.56 -4.42
CA SER A 26 2.38 -11.27 -5.63
C SER A 26 1.58 -10.30 -6.48
N VAL A 27 2.06 -9.07 -6.62
CA VAL A 27 1.40 -8.06 -7.46
C VAL A 27 1.90 -8.22 -8.89
N PRO A 28 1.02 -8.38 -9.90
CA PRO A 28 -0.45 -8.40 -9.81
C PRO A 28 -1.06 -9.80 -9.60
N HIS A 29 -0.29 -10.86 -9.89
CA HIS A 29 -0.74 -12.27 -9.93
C HIS A 29 -1.74 -12.70 -8.85
N SER A 30 -1.42 -12.58 -7.56
CA SER A 30 -2.30 -13.07 -6.49
C SER A 30 -3.60 -12.27 -6.42
N LEU A 31 -3.58 -10.98 -6.78
CA LEU A 31 -4.76 -10.11 -6.76
C LEU A 31 -5.73 -10.43 -7.90
N ARG A 32 -5.22 -10.98 -9.01
CA ARG A 32 -6.02 -11.51 -10.12
C ARG A 32 -6.54 -12.92 -9.83
N CYS A 33 -5.79 -13.73 -9.08
CA CYS A 33 -6.13 -15.13 -8.80
C CYS A 33 -7.35 -15.30 -7.88
N ASP A 34 -7.64 -14.33 -7.02
CA ASP A 34 -8.85 -14.37 -6.18
C ASP A 34 -10.14 -14.16 -6.97
N VAL A 35 -9.97 -13.92 -8.27
CA VAL A 35 -10.99 -13.61 -9.24
C VAL A 35 -11.06 -14.69 -10.33
N CYS A 36 -10.35 -15.82 -10.22
CA CYS A 36 -10.71 -17.09 -10.86
C CYS A 36 -9.82 -18.28 -10.47
N ILE A 37 -10.42 -19.47 -10.27
CA ILE A 37 -10.18 -20.73 -11.03
C ILE A 37 -11.15 -21.80 -10.50
N VAL A 38 -12.21 -22.10 -11.26
CA VAL A 38 -12.91 -23.39 -11.21
C VAL A 38 -12.22 -24.31 -12.22
N GLN A 39 -11.80 -25.46 -11.70
CA GLN A 39 -11.61 -26.76 -12.36
C GLN A 39 -11.39 -26.77 -13.87
N LEU A 40 -10.16 -27.06 -14.27
CA LEU A 40 -9.93 -27.88 -15.46
C LEU A 40 -9.66 -29.31 -14.97
N THR A 41 -10.57 -30.23 -15.30
CA THR A 41 -10.27 -31.41 -16.12
C THR A 41 -11.53 -32.22 -16.41
N VAL A 42 -11.71 -32.53 -17.69
CA VAL A 42 -12.40 -33.70 -18.30
C VAL A 42 -12.24 -34.97 -17.42
N PRO A 43 -13.21 -35.90 -17.40
CA PRO A 43 -13.39 -36.80 -16.27
C PRO A 43 -12.31 -37.87 -16.22
N GLN A 44 -11.44 -37.79 -15.23
CA GLN A 44 -10.90 -38.94 -14.51
C GLN A 44 -10.14 -38.45 -13.27
N GLU A 45 -10.49 -39.07 -12.14
CA GLU A 45 -9.78 -39.20 -10.87
C GLU A 45 -8.66 -38.19 -10.53
N LYS A 46 -8.84 -37.53 -9.38
CA LYS A 46 -7.95 -36.60 -8.65
C LYS A 46 -8.19 -35.12 -8.95
N VAL A 47 -9.30 -34.63 -8.40
CA VAL A 47 -9.60 -33.20 -8.22
C VAL A 47 -8.45 -32.53 -7.45
N PHE A 48 -7.60 -31.77 -8.14
CA PHE A 48 -6.71 -30.82 -7.47
C PHE A 48 -7.51 -29.57 -7.12
N LYS A 49 -8.22 -29.61 -5.98
CA LYS A 49 -8.71 -28.40 -5.33
C LYS A 49 -7.47 -27.62 -4.90
N ARG A 50 -7.14 -26.52 -5.59
CA ARG A 50 -6.29 -25.51 -4.96
C ARG A 50 -7.19 -24.84 -3.92
N ASN A 51 -7.17 -25.38 -2.70
CA ASN A 51 -7.75 -24.75 -1.52
C ASN A 51 -6.96 -23.46 -1.26
N LEU A 52 -7.15 -22.41 -2.06
CA LEU A 52 -7.02 -21.07 -1.48
C LEU A 52 -8.14 -21.03 -0.44
N GLY A 53 -7.76 -21.08 0.84
CA GLY A 53 -8.72 -20.89 1.92
C GLY A 53 -9.53 -19.65 1.58
N ARG A 54 -10.86 -19.77 1.65
CA ARG A 54 -11.84 -18.71 1.33
C ARG A 54 -11.45 -17.35 1.91
N ASP A 55 -10.70 -17.34 3.00
CA ASP A 55 -10.24 -16.19 3.79
C ASP A 55 -8.98 -15.47 3.27
N LYS A 56 -8.46 -15.81 2.08
CA LYS A 56 -7.19 -15.25 1.57
C LYS A 56 -7.33 -14.35 0.35
N GLY A 57 -8.57 -14.06 -0.06
CA GLY A 57 -8.86 -13.35 -1.28
C GLY A 57 -8.65 -11.83 -1.23
N PHE A 58 -8.48 -11.18 -2.38
CA PHE A 58 -8.45 -9.73 -2.56
C PHE A 58 -9.71 -9.08 -2.00
N TYR A 59 -10.89 -9.66 -2.28
CA TYR A 59 -12.16 -9.14 -1.75
C TYR A 59 -12.29 -9.35 -0.23
N GLU A 60 -11.67 -10.39 0.34
CA GLU A 60 -11.58 -10.56 1.79
C GLU A 60 -10.65 -9.51 2.44
N MET A 61 -9.52 -9.20 1.80
CA MET A 61 -8.66 -8.10 2.22
C MET A 61 -9.40 -6.76 2.16
N LEU A 62 -10.14 -6.55 1.09
CA LEU A 62 -10.94 -5.34 0.92
C LEU A 62 -12.03 -5.22 1.99
N LEU A 63 -12.75 -6.31 2.29
CA LEU A 63 -13.70 -6.38 3.39
C LEU A 63 -13.03 -6.09 4.73
N HIS A 64 -11.85 -6.66 5.00
CA HIS A 64 -11.10 -6.41 6.23
C HIS A 64 -10.68 -4.94 6.40
N LEU A 65 -10.25 -4.30 5.32
CA LEU A 65 -9.78 -2.92 5.34
C LEU A 65 -10.92 -1.91 5.33
N ASN A 66 -12.02 -2.20 4.63
CA ASN A 66 -13.19 -1.33 4.58
C ASN A 66 -14.12 -1.53 5.79
N GLY A 67 -14.15 -2.72 6.38
CA GLY A 67 -15.09 -3.13 7.43
C GLY A 67 -16.44 -3.60 6.89
N GLU A 68 -16.83 -3.13 5.70
CA GLU A 68 -18.11 -3.42 5.05
C GLU A 68 -17.89 -4.01 3.64
N PRO A 69 -18.84 -4.83 3.13
CA PRO A 69 -18.79 -5.31 1.75
C PRO A 69 -18.99 -4.17 0.75
N ILE A 70 -18.44 -4.32 -0.46
CA ILE A 70 -18.71 -3.36 -1.53
C ILE A 70 -20.15 -3.53 -2.01
N PRO A 71 -20.94 -2.44 -2.09
CA PRO A 71 -22.27 -2.48 -2.70
C PRO A 71 -22.18 -3.04 -4.13
N GLY A 72 -22.94 -4.10 -4.41
CA GLY A 72 -22.98 -4.73 -5.74
C GLY A 72 -21.94 -5.84 -5.97
N ILE A 73 -20.85 -5.93 -5.20
CA ILE A 73 -19.87 -7.01 -5.35
C ILE A 73 -19.94 -7.95 -4.14
N SER A 74 -20.53 -9.13 -4.32
CA SER A 74 -20.47 -10.18 -3.31
C SER A 74 -19.12 -10.90 -3.39
N ALA A 75 -18.40 -11.00 -2.28
CA ALA A 75 -17.16 -11.77 -2.16
C ALA A 75 -17.32 -13.27 -2.48
N SER A 76 -18.57 -13.77 -2.49
CA SER A 76 -18.90 -15.18 -2.74
C SER A 76 -19.50 -15.47 -4.11
N LEU A 77 -19.50 -14.53 -5.07
CA LEU A 77 -20.08 -14.80 -6.38
C LEU A 77 -19.23 -15.84 -7.14
N SER A 78 -19.86 -16.96 -7.50
CA SER A 78 -19.24 -17.94 -8.39
C SER A 78 -19.03 -17.33 -9.77
N LEU A 79 -17.93 -17.71 -10.42
CA LEU A 79 -17.63 -17.25 -11.77
C LEU A 79 -18.23 -18.19 -12.81
N PRO A 80 -18.74 -17.64 -13.93
CA PRO A 80 -19.21 -18.42 -15.06
C PRO A 80 -18.11 -19.35 -15.58
N LEU A 81 -18.53 -20.51 -16.10
CA LEU A 81 -17.64 -21.42 -16.82
C LEU A 81 -17.32 -20.91 -18.22
N ASP A 82 -18.25 -20.17 -18.84
CA ASP A 82 -18.02 -19.56 -20.14
C ASP A 82 -16.95 -18.45 -20.03
N PRO A 83 -15.85 -18.52 -20.80
CA PRO A 83 -14.76 -17.55 -20.70
C PRO A 83 -15.17 -16.11 -21.03
N VAL A 84 -16.15 -15.92 -21.91
CA VAL A 84 -16.60 -14.57 -22.33
C VAL A 84 -17.50 -13.96 -21.26
N GLU A 85 -18.49 -14.71 -20.76
CA GLU A 85 -19.32 -14.30 -19.63
C GLU A 85 -18.48 -14.02 -18.39
N ARG A 86 -17.52 -14.89 -18.09
CA ARG A 86 -16.56 -14.69 -17.00
C ARG A 86 -15.83 -13.37 -17.18
N MET A 87 -15.20 -13.16 -18.34
CA MET A 87 -14.46 -11.92 -18.63
C MET A 87 -15.34 -10.69 -18.41
N PHE A 88 -16.58 -10.67 -18.92
CA PHE A 88 -17.49 -9.55 -18.72
C PHE A 88 -17.82 -9.31 -17.25
N GLN A 89 -18.07 -10.38 -16.49
CA GLN A 89 -18.31 -10.27 -15.06
C GLN A 89 -17.10 -9.69 -14.32
N LEU A 90 -15.88 -10.14 -14.65
CA LEU A 90 -14.66 -9.62 -14.01
C LEU A 90 -14.42 -8.15 -14.32
N HIS A 91 -14.59 -7.79 -15.60
CA HIS A 91 -14.48 -6.40 -16.03
C HIS A 91 -15.49 -5.50 -15.31
N TRP A 92 -16.75 -5.96 -15.18
CA TRP A 92 -17.77 -5.25 -14.42
C TRP A 92 -17.40 -5.12 -12.94
N GLN A 93 -17.00 -6.21 -12.28
CA GLN A 93 -16.57 -6.18 -10.87
C GLN A 93 -15.41 -5.19 -10.64
N HIS A 94 -14.41 -5.18 -11.53
CA HIS A 94 -13.32 -4.22 -11.48
C HIS A 94 -13.79 -2.78 -11.71
N SER A 95 -14.78 -2.56 -12.57
CA SER A 95 -15.38 -1.25 -12.79
C SER A 95 -16.09 -0.74 -11.53
N GLU A 96 -16.89 -1.59 -10.89
CA GLU A 96 -17.57 -1.28 -9.63
C GLU A 96 -16.57 -1.03 -8.49
N LEU A 97 -15.52 -1.83 -8.39
CA LEU A 97 -14.42 -1.61 -7.44
C LEU A 97 -13.79 -0.23 -7.62
N LEU A 98 -13.42 0.13 -8.85
CA LEU A 98 -12.80 1.41 -9.15
C LEU A 98 -13.77 2.57 -8.87
N SER A 99 -15.05 2.41 -9.18
CA SER A 99 -16.10 3.39 -8.88
C SER A 99 -16.26 3.59 -7.37
N PHE A 100 -16.32 2.50 -6.61
CA PHE A 100 -16.39 2.52 -5.15
C PHE A 100 -15.17 3.20 -4.53
N LEU A 101 -13.95 2.85 -4.95
CA LEU A 101 -12.74 3.50 -4.43
C LEU A 101 -12.76 5.01 -4.73
N LYS A 102 -13.20 5.42 -5.92
CA LYS A 102 -13.33 6.84 -6.29
C LYS A 102 -14.36 7.56 -5.40
N SER A 103 -15.47 6.91 -5.05
CA SER A 103 -16.47 7.50 -4.12
C SER A 103 -15.92 7.67 -2.69
N GLN A 104 -14.95 6.86 -2.30
CA GLN A 104 -14.18 7.00 -1.05
C GLN A 104 -13.03 8.03 -1.13
N GLY A 105 -12.87 8.71 -2.27
CA GLY A 105 -11.85 9.75 -2.48
C GLY A 105 -10.54 9.26 -3.11
N ALA A 106 -10.49 8.04 -3.66
CA ALA A 106 -9.35 7.55 -4.42
C ALA A 106 -9.20 8.26 -5.76
N TYR A 107 -7.96 8.57 -6.16
CA TYR A 107 -7.66 9.11 -7.49
C TYR A 107 -7.19 7.98 -8.42
N LEU A 108 -8.13 7.41 -9.17
CA LEU A 108 -7.93 6.27 -10.07
C LEU A 108 -8.53 6.54 -11.47
N SER A 109 -8.51 7.79 -11.92
CA SER A 109 -9.05 8.20 -13.23
C SER A 109 -8.26 7.58 -14.40
N HIS A 110 -6.97 7.27 -14.19
CA HIS A 110 -6.07 6.67 -15.17
C HIS A 110 -6.07 5.14 -15.17
N VAL A 111 -6.68 4.50 -14.17
CA VAL A 111 -6.74 3.03 -14.08
C VAL A 111 -7.99 2.53 -14.77
N MET A 112 -7.81 1.69 -15.80
CA MET A 112 -8.91 1.07 -16.53
C MET A 112 -9.16 -0.36 -16.02
N PRO A 113 -10.43 -0.84 -16.00
CA PRO A 113 -10.79 -2.16 -15.47
C PRO A 113 -10.09 -3.32 -16.19
N GLU A 114 -9.90 -3.23 -17.51
CA GLU A 114 -9.25 -4.26 -18.33
C GLU A 114 -7.79 -4.52 -17.93
N PHE A 115 -7.10 -3.53 -17.35
CA PHE A 115 -5.75 -3.72 -16.83
C PHE A 115 -5.72 -4.41 -15.47
N LEU A 116 -6.88 -4.70 -14.86
CA LEU A 116 -6.96 -5.50 -13.63
C LEU A 116 -7.19 -6.99 -13.93
N LEU A 117 -7.60 -7.34 -15.16
CA LEU A 117 -7.85 -8.71 -15.61
C LEU A 117 -6.59 -9.59 -15.63
N ALA A 118 -6.80 -10.91 -15.61
CA ALA A 118 -5.76 -11.87 -15.99
C ALA A 118 -5.41 -11.75 -17.48
N PRO A 119 -4.19 -12.12 -17.90
CA PRO A 119 -3.76 -12.01 -19.29
C PRO A 119 -4.74 -12.66 -20.28
N GLU A 120 -5.33 -13.80 -19.89
CA GLU A 120 -6.21 -14.53 -20.79
C GLU A 120 -7.59 -13.90 -20.91
N ASP A 121 -8.13 -13.36 -19.80
CA ASP A 121 -9.38 -12.60 -19.84
C ASP A 121 -9.19 -11.23 -20.53
N TYR A 122 -8.00 -10.63 -20.44
CA TYR A 122 -7.66 -9.41 -21.20
C TYR A 122 -7.63 -9.67 -22.71
N LYS A 123 -7.04 -10.79 -23.16
CA LYS A 123 -7.04 -11.17 -24.57
C LYS A 123 -8.46 -11.34 -25.10
N ILE A 124 -9.32 -12.03 -24.35
CA ILE A 124 -10.75 -12.17 -24.69
C ILE A 124 -11.43 -10.79 -24.73
N TRP A 125 -11.22 -9.96 -23.71
CA TRP A 125 -11.78 -8.60 -23.67
C TRP A 125 -11.36 -7.79 -24.90
N ALA A 126 -10.08 -7.84 -25.26
CA ALA A 126 -9.54 -7.11 -26.39
C ALA A 126 -10.10 -7.64 -27.71
N GLU A 127 -10.15 -8.95 -27.93
CA GLU A 127 -10.76 -9.54 -29.15
C GLU A 127 -12.22 -9.11 -29.34
N VAL A 128 -13.01 -9.15 -28.27
CA VAL A 128 -14.43 -8.75 -28.28
C VAL A 128 -14.60 -7.26 -28.60
N HIS A 129 -13.78 -6.39 -28.00
CA HIS A 129 -13.89 -4.93 -28.16
C HIS A 129 -13.19 -4.38 -29.42
N THR A 130 -12.24 -5.12 -29.98
CA THR A 130 -11.58 -4.79 -31.26
C THR A 130 -12.34 -5.32 -32.48
N GLY A 131 -13.44 -6.05 -32.26
CA GLY A 131 -14.26 -6.60 -33.35
C GLY A 131 -13.67 -7.83 -34.04
N MET A 132 -12.56 -8.39 -33.52
CA MET A 132 -12.05 -9.70 -33.94
C MET A 132 -12.92 -10.79 -33.31
N ARG A 133 -14.11 -11.02 -33.88
CA ARG A 133 -14.99 -12.10 -33.42
C ARG A 133 -14.32 -13.47 -33.54
N VAL A 134 -14.31 -14.21 -32.44
CA VAL A 134 -14.24 -15.68 -32.42
C VAL A 134 -15.40 -16.21 -33.26
N GLY A 135 -15.11 -16.70 -34.47
CA GLY A 135 -16.07 -17.51 -35.24
C GLY A 135 -16.60 -16.96 -36.57
N SER A 136 -15.92 -16.05 -37.28
CA SER A 136 -16.32 -15.75 -38.67
C SER A 136 -15.17 -15.74 -39.66
N MET A 137 -14.95 -16.91 -40.27
CA MET A 137 -14.38 -16.99 -41.61
C MET A 137 -15.46 -16.51 -42.59
N ARG A 138 -15.39 -15.27 -43.08
CA ARG A 138 -15.57 -14.88 -44.51
C ARG A 138 -15.90 -13.38 -44.72
N SER A 139 -15.22 -12.86 -45.75
CA SER A 139 -15.52 -11.71 -46.60
C SER A 139 -15.10 -10.30 -46.15
N SER A 140 -14.05 -9.84 -46.85
CA SER A 140 -13.76 -8.49 -47.35
C SER A 140 -14.83 -7.42 -47.16
N GLY A 141 -14.44 -6.32 -46.52
CA GLY A 141 -15.24 -5.08 -46.47
C GLY A 141 -14.53 -4.01 -45.68
N LYS A 142 -13.75 -3.18 -46.38
CA LYS A 142 -12.96 -2.04 -45.90
C LYS A 142 -13.79 -1.10 -45.02
N LEU A 143 -13.48 -1.01 -43.71
CA LEU A 143 -13.94 0.08 -42.85
C LEU A 143 -12.78 0.53 -41.94
N SER A 144 -12.58 1.85 -41.92
CA SER A 144 -11.59 2.65 -41.21
C SER A 144 -10.84 1.97 -40.05
N SER A 145 -9.55 1.76 -40.27
CA SER A 145 -8.51 1.32 -39.33
C SER A 145 -8.40 2.28 -38.13
N GLY A 146 -9.19 2.03 -37.10
CA GLY A 146 -8.79 2.26 -35.71
C GLY A 146 -8.23 0.95 -35.18
N HIS A 147 -6.98 0.61 -35.51
CA HIS A 147 -6.30 -0.54 -34.93
C HIS A 147 -6.17 -0.31 -33.41
N PHE A 148 -7.15 -0.78 -32.64
CA PHE A 148 -6.96 -0.99 -31.22
C PHE A 148 -6.01 -2.18 -31.09
N PHE A 149 -4.74 -1.90 -30.79
CA PHE A 149 -3.71 -2.93 -30.67
C PHE A 149 -3.90 -3.67 -29.34
N VAL A 150 -4.09 -4.99 -29.40
CA VAL A 150 -3.90 -5.87 -28.24
C VAL A 150 -2.46 -5.68 -27.78
N LEU A 151 -2.26 -5.35 -26.51
CA LEU A 151 -0.91 -5.17 -25.97
C LEU A 151 -0.15 -6.50 -25.98
N GLU A 152 1.14 -6.46 -26.32
CA GLU A 152 2.04 -7.59 -26.12
C GLU A 152 2.03 -8.01 -24.64
N ASP A 153 2.06 -9.32 -24.37
CA ASP A 153 1.98 -9.90 -23.02
C ASP A 153 2.90 -9.21 -22.00
N ARG A 154 4.14 -8.88 -22.39
CA ARG A 154 5.11 -8.17 -21.53
C ARG A 154 4.69 -6.75 -21.18
N VAL A 155 4.12 -6.04 -22.15
CA VAL A 155 3.62 -4.67 -22.00
C VAL A 155 2.37 -4.68 -21.13
N PHE A 156 1.42 -5.58 -21.41
CA PHE A 156 0.23 -5.78 -20.58
C PHE A 156 0.60 -6.08 -19.13
N GLU A 157 1.52 -7.01 -18.89
CA GLU A 157 1.93 -7.38 -17.54
C GLU A 157 2.54 -6.19 -16.77
N THR A 158 3.29 -5.33 -17.47
CA THR A 158 3.83 -4.10 -16.89
C THR A 158 2.72 -3.10 -16.55
N MET A 159 1.76 -2.91 -17.44
CA MET A 159 0.62 -2.01 -17.25
C MET A 159 -0.26 -2.48 -16.09
N SER A 160 -0.61 -3.75 -16.08
CA SER A 160 -1.45 -4.32 -15.04
C SER A 160 -0.76 -4.35 -13.67
N LYS A 161 0.56 -4.62 -13.63
CA LYS A 161 1.34 -4.47 -12.39
C LYS A 161 1.27 -3.04 -11.84
N ARG A 162 1.38 -2.01 -12.69
CA ARG A 162 1.23 -0.61 -12.29
C ARG A 162 -0.19 -0.31 -11.81
N ALA A 163 -1.20 -0.70 -12.58
CA ALA A 163 -2.61 -0.52 -12.23
C ALA A 163 -2.94 -1.10 -10.85
N TRP A 164 -2.58 -2.35 -10.59
CA TRP A 164 -2.79 -2.98 -9.28
C TRP A 164 -1.98 -2.32 -8.16
N THR A 165 -0.77 -1.84 -8.44
CA THR A 165 0.03 -1.09 -7.44
C THR A 165 -0.68 0.22 -7.06
N ASP A 166 -1.21 0.95 -8.04
CA ASP A 166 -1.92 2.20 -7.82
C ASP A 166 -3.25 1.96 -7.08
N VAL A 167 -3.99 0.90 -7.40
CA VAL A 167 -5.18 0.48 -6.66
C VAL A 167 -4.85 0.23 -5.19
N LEU A 168 -3.80 -0.55 -4.90
CA LEU A 168 -3.38 -0.82 -3.52
C LEU A 168 -2.93 0.45 -2.77
N LEU A 169 -2.19 1.35 -3.43
CA LEU A 169 -1.80 2.64 -2.84
C LEU A 169 -3.02 3.50 -2.48
N GLN A 170 -4.00 3.57 -3.39
CA GLN A 170 -5.22 4.32 -3.13
C GLN A 170 -6.08 3.66 -2.05
N MET A 171 -6.17 2.32 -2.02
CA MET A 171 -6.81 1.59 -0.92
C MET A 171 -6.18 1.92 0.43
N TYR A 172 -4.85 1.96 0.52
CA TYR A 172 -4.16 2.38 1.73
C TYR A 172 -4.56 3.82 2.14
N LYS A 173 -4.59 4.73 1.15
CA LYS A 173 -4.96 6.12 1.38
C LYS A 173 -6.40 6.31 1.87
N VAL A 174 -7.36 5.54 1.36
CA VAL A 174 -8.79 5.71 1.68
C VAL A 174 -9.28 4.84 2.84
N PHE A 175 -8.60 3.72 3.14
CA PHE A 175 -9.05 2.80 4.20
C PHE A 175 -8.14 2.75 5.42
N VAL A 176 -6.84 3.03 5.26
CA VAL A 176 -5.85 2.88 6.34
C VAL A 176 -5.51 4.21 6.96
N LEU A 177 -5.09 5.20 6.16
CA LEU A 177 -4.76 6.53 6.67
C LEU A 177 -5.91 7.17 7.48
N PRO A 178 -7.19 6.99 7.12
CA PRO A 178 -8.28 7.57 7.90
C PRO A 178 -8.41 7.03 9.33
N ARG A 179 -7.84 5.86 9.61
CA ARG A 179 -7.80 5.26 10.95
C ARG A 179 -6.81 5.95 11.88
N VAL A 180 -5.98 6.86 11.37
CA VAL A 180 -5.10 7.70 12.19
C VAL A 180 -5.96 8.76 12.87
N SER A 181 -6.44 8.42 14.08
CA SER A 181 -7.20 9.33 14.94
C SER A 181 -6.29 10.31 15.67
N PHE A 182 -6.73 11.57 15.71
CA PHE A 182 -6.06 12.63 16.46
C PHE A 182 -6.48 12.57 17.93
N HIS A 183 -5.99 11.60 18.69
CA HIS A 183 -6.08 11.66 20.15
C HIS A 183 -4.92 12.51 20.68
N ILE A 184 -4.99 13.84 20.50
CA ILE A 184 -4.26 14.72 21.41
C ILE A 184 -4.96 14.56 22.76
N VAL A 185 -4.33 13.82 23.66
CA VAL A 185 -4.55 14.06 25.09
C VAL A 185 -4.06 15.49 25.31
N PRO A 186 -4.93 16.44 25.71
CA PRO A 186 -4.51 17.80 25.97
C PRO A 186 -3.69 17.78 27.26
N ASP A 187 -2.39 17.52 27.11
CA ASP A 187 -1.43 17.84 28.16
C ASP A 187 -1.26 19.38 28.12
N PRO A 188 -1.54 20.12 29.20
CA PRO A 188 -1.39 21.58 29.24
C PRO A 188 0.01 22.05 28.81
N SER A 189 1.05 21.23 29.03
CA SER A 189 2.43 21.51 28.59
C SER A 189 2.65 21.39 27.07
N SER A 190 1.75 20.68 26.37
CA SER A 190 1.82 20.47 24.92
C SER A 190 1.32 21.68 24.11
N LEU A 191 0.55 22.59 24.72
CA LEU A 191 0.07 23.81 24.08
C LEU A 191 1.17 24.87 23.95
N GLU A 192 2.04 25.00 24.97
CA GLU A 192 3.17 25.94 24.96
C GLU A 192 4.27 25.50 23.98
N SER A 193 4.54 24.19 23.88
CA SER A 193 5.47 23.65 22.88
C SER A 193 4.93 23.77 21.45
N LEU A 194 3.60 23.79 21.25
CA LEU A 194 2.97 24.06 19.96
C LEU A 194 3.06 25.55 19.55
N GLN A 195 2.99 26.47 20.51
CA GLN A 195 3.09 27.93 20.26
C GLN A 195 4.50 28.35 19.86
N ASN A 196 5.53 27.68 20.39
CA ASN A 196 6.93 27.93 20.05
C ASN A 196 7.38 27.26 18.75
N MET A 197 6.49 26.54 18.06
CA MET A 197 6.80 25.87 16.81
C MET A 197 6.29 26.68 15.58
N PRO A 198 7.11 27.47 14.85
CA PRO A 198 6.69 28.07 13.58
C PRO A 198 6.31 27.03 12.49
N GLY A 199 5.01 26.77 12.32
CA GLY A 199 4.44 26.57 10.97
C GLY A 199 4.14 25.15 10.48
N ILE A 200 3.51 24.28 11.26
CA ILE A 200 2.53 23.34 10.69
C ILE A 200 1.16 23.75 11.21
N LYS A 201 0.55 24.73 10.52
CA LYS A 201 -0.82 25.13 10.82
C LYS A 201 -1.70 23.90 10.60
N SER A 202 -2.45 23.50 11.64
CA SER A 202 -3.49 22.46 11.57
C SER A 202 -4.61 22.83 10.59
N GLU A 203 -4.68 24.09 10.19
CA GLU A 203 -5.64 24.61 9.23
C GLU A 203 -5.52 23.93 7.85
N PRO A 204 -6.67 23.66 7.19
CA PRO A 204 -6.72 22.94 5.92
C PRO A 204 -5.93 23.60 4.78
N LEU A 205 -5.63 24.90 4.88
CA LEU A 205 -5.14 25.74 3.78
C LEU A 205 -3.61 25.89 3.68
N SER A 206 -2.81 25.23 4.52
CA SER A 206 -1.36 25.49 4.62
C SER A 206 -0.45 24.67 3.68
N SER A 207 -0.93 23.63 2.98
CA SER A 207 -0.19 22.90 1.93
C SER A 207 -1.07 21.94 1.15
N ASN A 208 -1.11 22.01 -0.18
CA ASN A 208 -1.90 21.09 -1.03
C ASN A 208 -1.28 19.68 -1.19
N ILE A 209 -0.13 19.41 -0.57
CA ILE A 209 0.64 18.19 -0.80
C ILE A 209 0.16 17.03 0.09
N TYR A 210 -0.17 17.31 1.35
CA TYR A 210 -0.53 16.28 2.33
C TYR A 210 -2.00 16.35 2.73
N SER A 211 -2.64 15.18 2.80
CA SER A 211 -3.96 14.99 3.39
C SER A 211 -3.97 15.33 4.89
N ARG A 212 -5.17 15.51 5.45
CA ARG A 212 -5.33 15.77 6.89
C ARG A 212 -4.69 14.70 7.78
N TYR A 213 -4.71 13.44 7.34
CA TYR A 213 -4.17 12.30 8.10
C TYR A 213 -2.65 12.27 8.05
N GLU A 214 -2.04 12.56 6.89
CA GLU A 214 -0.59 12.70 6.76
C GLU A 214 -0.07 13.87 7.61
N ARG A 215 -0.79 15.00 7.61
CA ARG A 215 -0.46 16.13 8.49
C ARG A 215 -0.53 15.75 9.97
N THR A 216 -1.53 14.98 10.37
CA THR A 216 -1.60 14.42 11.74
C THR A 216 -0.33 13.63 12.08
N ILE A 217 0.14 12.77 11.18
CA ILE A 217 1.38 12.00 11.40
C ILE A 217 2.58 12.94 11.50
N LEU A 218 2.70 13.94 10.64
CA LEU A 218 3.79 14.93 10.71
C LEU A 218 3.79 15.70 12.04
N ILE A 219 2.63 16.14 12.52
CA ILE A 219 2.50 16.81 13.82
C ILE A 219 2.93 15.87 14.95
N TRP A 220 2.50 14.60 14.91
CA TRP A 220 2.90 13.59 15.87
C TRP A 220 4.42 13.31 15.84
N LEU A 221 5.04 13.24 14.67
CA LEU A 221 6.49 13.09 14.50
C LEU A 221 7.25 14.25 15.15
N ASN A 222 6.86 15.50 14.88
CA ASN A 222 7.53 16.68 15.43
C ASN A 222 7.44 16.72 16.96
N LYS A 223 6.23 16.57 17.51
CA LYS A 223 6.01 16.60 18.96
C LYS A 223 6.81 15.54 19.67
N ASN A 224 6.74 14.31 19.18
CA ASN A 224 7.36 13.19 19.86
C ASN A 224 8.89 13.20 19.69
N TYR A 225 9.41 13.65 18.54
CA TYR A 225 10.85 13.84 18.37
C TYR A 225 11.42 14.90 19.33
N GLU A 226 10.81 16.09 19.40
CA GLU A 226 11.28 17.17 20.29
C GLU A 226 11.27 16.74 21.76
N LYS A 227 10.21 16.03 22.18
CA LYS A 227 10.11 15.47 23.53
C LYS A 227 11.20 14.42 23.80
N ASN A 228 11.32 13.42 22.93
CA ASN A 228 12.14 12.24 23.22
C ASN A 228 13.62 12.43 22.91
N ARG A 229 14.02 13.36 22.02
CA ARG A 229 15.45 13.56 21.72
C ARG A 229 16.27 13.93 22.96
N LYS A 230 15.65 14.65 23.91
CA LYS A 230 16.26 15.06 25.18
C LYS A 230 16.34 13.93 26.21
N ILE A 231 15.59 12.84 26.00
CA ILE A 231 15.53 11.68 26.89
C ILE A 231 16.47 10.59 26.36
N VAL A 232 16.34 10.24 25.08
CA VAL A 232 17.05 9.09 24.47
C VAL A 232 18.56 9.28 24.42
N TRP A 233 19.02 10.51 24.16
CA TRP A 233 20.45 10.80 23.90
C TRP A 233 21.05 11.80 24.90
N LYS A 234 20.44 11.98 26.07
CA LYS A 234 20.94 12.89 27.12
C LYS A 234 22.40 12.57 27.47
N ASP A 235 22.70 11.29 27.66
CA ASP A 235 23.98 10.77 28.12
C ASP A 235 24.66 9.91 27.02
N GLY A 236 24.39 10.22 25.74
CA GLY A 236 24.83 9.42 24.61
C GLY A 236 26.34 9.52 24.35
N PRO A 237 27.05 8.40 24.12
CA PRO A 237 28.50 8.39 23.87
C PRO A 237 28.90 8.92 22.49
N LYS A 238 27.95 9.07 21.55
CA LYS A 238 28.20 9.38 20.12
C LYS A 238 27.68 10.75 19.69
N GLY A 239 27.86 11.73 20.57
CA GLY A 239 27.30 13.07 20.48
C GLY A 239 26.05 13.15 21.33
N GLY A 240 25.93 14.20 22.15
CA GLY A 240 24.82 14.39 23.08
C GLY A 240 23.47 14.58 22.39
N ILE A 241 22.61 15.40 22.97
CA ILE A 241 21.24 15.61 22.47
C ILE A 241 21.28 16.06 20.99
N PRO A 242 20.65 15.31 20.04
CA PRO A 242 20.55 15.69 18.64
C PRO A 242 19.92 17.08 18.48
N PRO A 243 20.21 17.83 17.41
CA PRO A 243 19.61 19.16 17.22
C PRO A 243 18.09 19.09 17.12
N MET A 244 17.44 20.20 17.47
CA MET A 244 16.02 20.40 17.14
C MET A 244 15.83 20.35 15.63
N ARG A 245 14.71 19.78 15.16
CA ARG A 245 14.41 19.65 13.74
C ARG A 245 12.96 19.93 13.44
N TRP A 246 12.73 20.40 12.23
CA TRP A 246 11.42 20.44 11.62
C TRP A 246 11.23 19.22 10.74
N ILE A 247 10.21 18.42 11.01
CA ILE A 247 9.84 17.29 10.15
C ILE A 247 8.65 17.74 9.29
N VAL A 248 8.91 18.01 8.01
CA VAL A 248 7.92 18.47 7.03
C VAL A 248 7.64 17.44 5.94
N ASN A 249 8.48 16.41 5.80
CA ASN A 249 8.30 15.33 4.82
C ASN A 249 8.61 13.93 5.41
N PHE A 250 8.22 12.89 4.68
CA PHE A 250 8.44 11.48 5.06
C PHE A 250 9.69 10.86 4.42
N ASP A 251 10.51 11.67 3.74
CA ASP A 251 11.64 11.21 2.94
C ASP A 251 12.96 11.66 3.60
N GLN A 252 13.42 12.86 3.28
CA GLN A 252 14.72 13.40 3.71
C GLN A 252 14.78 13.60 5.23
N ASP A 253 13.67 14.01 5.86
CA ASP A 253 13.65 14.32 7.30
C ASP A 253 13.70 13.06 8.17
N LEU A 254 13.38 11.89 7.59
CA LEU A 254 13.41 10.59 8.25
C LEU A 254 14.66 9.77 7.91
N LEU A 255 15.49 10.27 6.99
CA LEU A 255 16.57 9.52 6.34
C LEU A 255 17.62 8.97 7.32
N ASP A 256 17.93 9.70 8.39
CA ASP A 256 18.98 9.32 9.33
C ASP A 256 18.51 8.45 10.49
N GLY A 257 17.22 8.08 10.48
CA GLY A 257 16.59 7.18 11.44
C GLY A 257 16.37 7.75 12.84
N LEU A 258 16.85 8.97 13.17
CA LEU A 258 16.73 9.51 14.54
C LEU A 258 15.28 9.84 14.90
N VAL A 259 14.53 10.40 13.96
CA VAL A 259 13.10 10.73 14.16
C VAL A 259 12.31 9.44 14.46
N LEU A 260 12.52 8.40 13.65
CA LEU A 260 11.86 7.11 13.84
C LEU A 260 12.29 6.41 15.13
N ALA A 261 13.58 6.47 15.49
CA ALA A 261 14.07 5.94 16.76
C ALA A 261 13.44 6.63 17.96
N ALA A 262 13.27 7.96 17.91
CA ALA A 262 12.56 8.70 18.95
C ALA A 262 11.09 8.27 19.08
N GLN A 263 10.43 7.92 17.96
CA GLN A 263 9.08 7.33 18.01
C GLN A 263 9.08 6.00 18.75
N VAL A 264 9.95 5.07 18.36
CA VAL A 264 10.00 3.75 18.99
C VAL A 264 10.37 3.85 20.47
N ALA A 265 11.34 4.71 20.81
CA ALA A 265 11.77 4.91 22.19
C ALA A 265 10.66 5.45 23.11
N ALA A 266 9.73 6.25 22.57
CA ALA A 266 8.62 6.79 23.36
C ALA A 266 7.67 5.69 23.87
N TYR A 267 7.49 4.61 23.10
CA TYR A 267 6.64 3.47 23.47
C TYR A 267 7.44 2.31 24.06
N CYS A 268 8.74 2.21 23.76
CA CYS A 268 9.63 1.14 24.19
C CYS A 268 10.90 1.72 24.80
N PRO A 269 10.82 2.41 25.96
CA PRO A 269 11.96 3.10 26.56
C PRO A 269 13.09 2.14 26.98
N TYR A 270 12.79 0.86 27.22
CA TYR A 270 13.77 -0.18 27.52
C TYR A 270 14.74 -0.46 26.35
N LEU A 271 14.42 -0.04 25.12
CA LEU A 271 15.33 -0.13 23.97
C LEU A 271 16.38 0.98 23.95
N ILE A 272 16.21 2.05 24.72
CA ILE A 272 17.15 3.18 24.78
C ILE A 272 18.56 2.72 25.16
N PRO A 273 18.80 2.09 26.33
CA PRO A 273 20.15 1.74 26.76
C PRO A 273 20.79 0.64 25.90
N THR A 274 19.99 -0.19 25.24
CA THR A 274 20.47 -1.34 24.47
C THR A 274 20.72 -1.02 22.99
N HIS A 275 19.91 -0.14 22.41
CA HIS A 275 19.92 0.15 20.97
C HIS A 275 20.18 1.63 20.70
N PHE A 276 19.26 2.51 21.09
CA PHE A 276 19.22 3.87 20.56
C PHE A 276 20.33 4.79 21.06
N ILE A 277 20.86 4.54 22.26
CA ILE A 277 22.01 5.27 22.80
C ILE A 277 23.25 5.20 21.89
N ASN A 278 23.35 4.15 21.05
CA ASN A 278 24.48 3.89 20.17
C ASN A 278 24.36 4.50 18.77
N MET A 279 23.31 5.29 18.52
CA MET A 279 23.09 6.02 17.26
C MET A 279 23.95 7.28 17.20
N TYR A 280 24.37 7.66 15.99
CA TYR A 280 24.98 8.96 15.74
C TYR A 280 23.92 10.05 15.82
N THR A 281 24.12 11.05 16.67
CA THR A 281 23.15 12.13 16.91
C THR A 281 23.31 13.33 15.98
N ASN A 282 24.46 13.44 15.31
CA ASN A 282 24.72 14.39 14.23
C ASN A 282 25.33 13.69 13.00
N PRO A 283 24.58 12.78 12.35
CA PRO A 283 25.12 12.01 11.23
C PRO A 283 25.29 12.90 9.99
N ARG A 284 26.43 12.76 9.30
CA ARG A 284 26.81 13.56 8.12
C ARG A 284 27.14 12.72 6.88
N THR A 285 27.38 11.42 7.06
CA THR A 285 27.75 10.52 5.97
C THR A 285 26.69 9.44 5.78
N HIS A 286 26.67 8.84 4.58
CA HIS A 286 25.73 7.78 4.26
C HIS A 286 25.93 6.55 5.17
N GLU A 287 27.17 6.24 5.54
CA GLU A 287 27.51 5.14 6.45
C GLU A 287 26.93 5.37 7.85
N GLN A 288 26.90 6.63 8.31
CA GLN A 288 26.29 6.98 9.59
C GLN A 288 24.77 6.88 9.55
N PHE A 289 24.13 7.29 8.44
CA PHE A 289 22.69 7.06 8.22
C PHE A 289 22.37 5.57 8.21
N LEU A 290 23.13 4.78 7.44
CA LEU A 290 22.99 3.33 7.36
C LEU A 290 23.16 2.67 8.72
N HIS A 291 24.19 3.03 9.49
CA HIS A 291 24.42 2.54 10.86
C HIS A 291 23.20 2.79 11.76
N ASN A 292 22.68 4.02 11.75
CA ASN A 292 21.49 4.38 12.51
C ASN A 292 20.25 3.57 12.10
N CYS A 293 19.99 3.47 10.80
CA CYS A 293 18.87 2.69 10.28
C CYS A 293 18.99 1.20 10.63
N LEU A 294 20.20 0.63 10.64
CA LEU A 294 20.43 -0.75 11.08
C LEU A 294 20.13 -0.94 12.57
N ILE A 295 20.47 0.03 13.43
CA ILE A 295 20.06 0.01 14.84
C ILE A 295 18.54 0.04 14.97
N LEU A 296 17.87 0.94 14.24
CA LEU A 296 16.41 1.05 14.23
C LEU A 296 15.75 -0.27 13.81
N VAL A 297 16.24 -0.90 12.73
CA VAL A 297 15.70 -2.19 12.27
C VAL A 297 15.94 -3.30 13.29
N LYS A 298 17.11 -3.34 13.95
CA LYS A 298 17.35 -4.30 15.04
C LYS A 298 16.39 -4.08 16.21
N ALA A 299 16.16 -2.82 16.59
CA ALA A 299 15.23 -2.46 17.65
C ALA A 299 13.78 -2.86 17.32
N LEU A 300 13.32 -2.59 16.08
CA LEU A 300 12.00 -3.01 15.61
C LEU A 300 11.83 -4.55 15.62
N ARG A 301 12.88 -5.30 15.28
CA ARG A 301 12.86 -6.77 15.39
C ARG A 301 12.77 -7.25 16.83
N ALA A 302 13.45 -6.59 17.77
CA ALA A 302 13.42 -6.93 19.19
C ALA A 302 12.00 -6.82 19.80
N VAL A 303 11.15 -5.95 19.23
CA VAL A 303 9.75 -5.76 19.65
C VAL A 303 8.74 -6.42 18.70
N SER A 304 9.19 -7.34 17.86
CA SER A 304 8.35 -8.06 16.89
C SER A 304 7.61 -7.18 15.87
N LEU A 305 8.07 -5.94 15.64
CA LEU A 305 7.56 -5.02 14.62
C LEU A 305 8.36 -5.13 13.31
N ASN A 306 8.48 -6.35 12.80
CA ASN A 306 9.21 -6.59 11.55
C ASN A 306 8.37 -6.18 10.33
N MET A 307 8.49 -4.92 9.90
CA MET A 307 7.77 -4.37 8.74
C MET A 307 8.44 -4.65 7.38
N GLY A 308 9.42 -5.55 7.31
CA GLY A 308 10.12 -5.88 6.07
C GLY A 308 10.94 -4.71 5.50
N ILE A 309 11.28 -3.73 6.32
CA ILE A 309 12.15 -2.61 5.95
C ILE A 309 13.55 -3.17 5.70
N LYS A 310 14.03 -3.05 4.46
CA LYS A 310 15.42 -3.35 4.08
C LYS A 310 16.17 -2.03 4.02
N VAL A 311 17.26 -1.94 4.77
CA VAL A 311 18.20 -0.80 4.75
C VAL A 311 19.23 -1.04 3.66
#